data_AF-A0AAN8IXL0-F1
#
_entry.id   AF-A0AAN8IXL0-F1
#
_cell.length_a   1.000
_cell.length_b   1.000
_cell.length_c   1.000
_cell.angle_alpha   90.00
_cell.angle_beta   90.00
_cell.angle_gamma   90.00
#
_symmetry.space_group_name_H-M   'P 1'
#
loop_
_entity.id
_entity.type
_entity.pdbx_description
1 polymer ?
#
loop_
_entity_poly.entity_id
_entity_poly.type
_entity_poly.pdbx_seq_one_letter_code
_entity_poly.pdbx_strand_id
1 'polypeptide(L)'
;MSGASVDELVSDYNDRMGNLLTTKVLQDKTRALWLNDVIHRHKIELRRLERKFKANSLEINRQFFLDKRSAHNRLTADTLNFYHHNKTQNADQKQFFQIIDDIIGEKKSQTATLPNHTDPEALAQSFSDIFTQKV
;
A
#
# COMPACT_ATOMS: atom_id res chain seq x y z
N MET A 1 -41.34 -40.95 -2.91
CA MET A 1 -40.17 -40.08 -2.72
C MET A 1 -39.61 -39.79 -4.11
N SER A 2 -40.10 -38.75 -4.79
CA SER A 2 -39.60 -38.39 -6.12
C SER A 2 -38.24 -37.73 -5.93
N GLY A 3 -37.17 -38.38 -6.38
CA GLY A 3 -35.83 -37.78 -6.38
C GLY A 3 -35.83 -36.58 -7.33
N ALA A 4 -35.13 -35.50 -6.94
CA ALA A 4 -34.93 -34.35 -7.82
C ALA A 4 -34.37 -34.81 -9.17
N SER A 5 -34.90 -34.23 -10.25
CA SER A 5 -34.45 -34.56 -11.60
C SER A 5 -32.97 -34.18 -11.76
N VAL A 6 -32.21 -34.93 -12.56
CA VAL A 6 -30.79 -34.64 -12.82
C VAL A 6 -30.61 -33.22 -13.35
N ASP A 7 -31.53 -32.74 -14.18
CA ASP A 7 -31.50 -31.38 -14.71
C ASP A 7 -31.67 -30.32 -13.62
N GLU A 8 -32.47 -30.62 -12.58
CA GLU A 8 -32.71 -29.72 -11.46
C GLU A 8 -31.45 -29.59 -10.59
N LEU A 9 -30.73 -30.71 -10.40
CA LEU A 9 -29.45 -30.72 -9.69
C LEU A 9 -28.35 -30.01 -10.48
N VAL A 10 -28.34 -30.14 -11.80
CA VAL A 10 -27.38 -29.43 -12.67
C VAL A 10 -27.67 -27.93 -12.67
N SER A 11 -28.94 -27.52 -12.69
CA SER A 11 -29.33 -26.11 -12.57
C SER A 11 -28.90 -25.53 -11.22
N ASP A 12 -29.20 -26.20 -10.10
CA ASP A 12 -28.83 -25.73 -8.76
C ASP A 12 -27.30 -25.67 -8.58
N TYR A 13 -26.56 -26.64 -9.15
CA TYR A 13 -25.10 -26.60 -9.18
C TYR A 13 -24.57 -25.39 -9.96
N ASN A 14 -25.09 -25.14 -11.16
CA ASN A 14 -24.65 -24.04 -12.01
C ASN A 14 -25.00 -22.68 -11.42
N ASP A 15 -26.16 -22.53 -10.76
CA ASP A 15 -26.55 -21.30 -10.07
C ASP A 15 -25.66 -21.04 -8.85
N ARG A 16 -25.37 -22.08 -8.05
CA ARG A 16 -24.45 -21.94 -6.90
C ARG A 16 -23.02 -21.63 -7.36
N MET A 17 -22.53 -22.29 -8.40
CA MET A 17 -21.21 -22.02 -8.96
C MET A 17 -21.15 -20.63 -9.59
N GLY A 18 -22.20 -20.20 -10.31
CA GLY A 18 -22.31 -18.85 -10.85
C GLY A 18 -22.24 -17.78 -9.76
N ASN A 19 -22.93 -18.00 -8.64
CA ASN A 19 -22.92 -17.11 -7.47
C ASN A 19 -21.60 -17.13 -6.68
N LEU A 20 -20.84 -18.22 -6.74
CA LEU A 20 -19.50 -18.29 -6.15
C LEU A 20 -18.42 -17.69 -7.06
N LEU A 21 -18.68 -17.65 -8.36
CA LEU A 21 -17.80 -17.09 -9.39
C LEU A 21 -18.08 -15.61 -9.68
N THR A 22 -19.19 -15.04 -9.18
CA THR A 22 -19.41 -13.59 -9.17
C THR A 22 -18.42 -12.91 -8.21
N THR A 23 -17.26 -12.66 -8.81
CA THR A 23 -16.43 -11.49 -8.62
C THR A 23 -15.90 -11.31 -7.20
N LYS A 24 -14.83 -12.07 -6.89
CA LYS A 24 -13.68 -11.41 -6.26
C LYS A 24 -13.26 -10.29 -7.21
N VAL A 25 -13.79 -9.09 -6.98
CA VAL A 25 -13.32 -7.87 -7.63
C VAL A 25 -11.86 -7.75 -7.21
N LEU A 26 -10.96 -8.20 -8.07
CA LEU A 26 -9.55 -7.96 -7.90
C LEU A 26 -9.42 -6.44 -7.94
N GLN A 27 -9.14 -5.83 -6.79
CA GLN A 27 -8.71 -4.45 -6.78
C GLN A 27 -7.45 -4.40 -7.64
N ASP A 28 -7.58 -3.79 -8.83
CA ASP A 28 -6.43 -3.45 -9.65
C ASP A 28 -5.68 -2.34 -8.93
N LYS A 29 -4.81 -2.75 -7.99
CA LYS A 29 -3.89 -1.82 -7.34
C LYS A 29 -2.92 -1.39 -8.41
N THR A 30 -3.15 -0.19 -8.94
CA THR A 30 -2.25 0.47 -9.86
C THR A 30 -0.83 0.34 -9.33
N ARG A 31 0.02 -0.29 -10.14
CA ARG A 31 1.40 -0.54 -9.76
C ARG A 31 2.05 0.81 -9.43
N ALA A 32 2.67 0.89 -8.25
CA ALA A 32 3.40 2.10 -7.87
C ALA A 32 4.43 2.44 -8.95
N LEU A 33 4.48 3.72 -9.36
CA LEU A 33 5.29 4.15 -10.51
C LEU A 33 6.79 3.88 -10.34
N TRP A 34 7.28 3.86 -9.10
CA TRP A 34 8.67 3.55 -8.77
C TRP A 34 8.99 2.04 -8.81
N LEU A 35 7.97 1.17 -8.83
CA LEU A 35 8.16 -0.27 -8.78
C LEU A 35 8.55 -0.81 -10.15
N ASN A 36 9.86 -0.90 -10.42
CA ASN A 36 10.39 -1.46 -11.67
C ASN A 36 10.38 -3.02 -11.69
N ASP A 37 10.57 -3.60 -12.88
CA ASP A 37 10.59 -5.07 -13.06
C ASP A 37 11.80 -5.75 -12.42
N VAL A 38 12.86 -5.00 -12.14
CA VAL A 38 14.05 -5.50 -11.46
C VAL A 38 13.73 -5.87 -10.01
N ILE A 39 13.05 -4.97 -9.27
CA ILE A 39 12.57 -5.23 -7.91
C ILE A 39 11.61 -6.41 -7.91
N HIS A 40 10.70 -6.48 -8.90
CA HIS A 40 9.75 -7.59 -9.01
C HIS A 40 10.46 -8.94 -9.18
N ARG A 41 11.45 -9.03 -10.09
CA ARG A 41 12.26 -10.24 -10.27
C ARG A 41 13.05 -10.59 -9.02
N HIS A 42 13.63 -9.60 -8.32
CA HIS A 42 14.31 -9.82 -7.05
C HIS A 42 13.38 -10.40 -5.98
N LYS A 43 12.13 -9.92 -5.91
CA LYS A 43 11.11 -10.40 -4.97
C LYS A 43 10.67 -11.83 -5.27
N ILE A 44 10.51 -12.19 -6.54
CA ILE A 44 10.23 -13.57 -6.94
C ILE A 44 11.35 -14.50 -6.47
N GLU A 45 12.60 -14.12 -6.73
CA GLU A 45 13.76 -14.91 -6.34
C GLU A 45 13.92 -15.03 -4.83
N LEU A 46 13.65 -13.94 -4.10
CA LEU A 46 13.61 -13.94 -2.63
C LEU A 46 12.59 -14.98 -2.10
N ARG A 47 11.38 -15.01 -2.67
CA ARG A 47 10.36 -16.00 -2.30
C ARG A 47 10.77 -17.44 -2.65
N ARG A 48 11.49 -17.63 -3.76
CA ARG A 48 12.03 -18.94 -4.14
C ARG A 48 13.02 -19.46 -3.09
N LEU A 49 13.95 -18.61 -2.65
CA LEU A 49 14.92 -18.95 -1.61
C LEU A 49 14.26 -19.16 -0.25
N GLU A 50 13.27 -18.34 0.09
CA GLU A 50 12.48 -18.50 1.33
C GLU A 50 11.80 -19.87 1.37
N ARG A 51 11.13 -20.27 0.29
CA ARG A 51 10.49 -21.59 0.19
C ARG A 51 11.51 -22.71 0.28
N LYS A 52 12.69 -22.56 -0.35
CA LYS A 52 13.77 -23.54 -0.30
C LYS A 52 14.31 -23.71 1.14
N PHE A 53 14.47 -22.62 1.87
CA PHE A 53 14.85 -22.66 3.29
C PHE A 53 13.77 -23.31 4.16
N LYS A 54 12.49 -22.99 3.95
CA LYS A 54 11.38 -23.60 4.69
C LYS A 54 11.24 -25.11 4.42
N ALA A 55 11.53 -25.56 3.21
CA ALA A 55 11.48 -26.97 2.84
C ALA A 55 12.69 -27.73 3.42
N ASN A 56 13.89 -27.16 3.25
CA ASN A 56 15.15 -27.75 3.66
C ASN A 56 15.83 -26.74 4.60
N SER A 57 15.60 -26.87 5.91
CA SER A 57 16.10 -26.01 7.00
C SER A 57 17.63 -26.03 7.19
N LEU A 58 18.37 -26.07 6.08
CA LEU A 58 19.81 -26.00 6.01
C LEU A 58 20.27 -24.55 6.16
N GLU A 59 21.33 -24.35 6.94
CA GLU A 59 21.91 -23.03 7.20
C GLU A 59 22.37 -22.33 5.92
N ILE A 60 22.88 -23.08 4.94
CA ILE A 60 23.28 -22.53 3.63
C ILE A 60 22.08 -21.87 2.92
N ASN A 61 20.89 -22.49 2.96
CA ASN A 61 19.69 -21.91 2.36
C ASN A 61 19.23 -20.65 3.12
N ARG A 62 19.39 -20.65 4.44
CA ARG A 62 19.12 -19.48 5.28
C ARG A 62 20.04 -18.32 4.90
N GLN A 63 21.33 -18.56 4.75
CA GLN A 63 22.30 -17.55 4.36
C GLN A 63 21.94 -16.94 2.99
N PHE A 64 21.68 -17.78 1.98
CA PHE A 64 21.25 -17.29 0.66
C PHE A 64 19.98 -16.45 0.73
N PHE A 65 18.99 -16.85 1.53
CA PHE A 65 17.78 -16.08 1.74
C PHE A 65 18.07 -14.71 2.40
N LEU A 66 18.88 -14.68 3.46
CA LEU A 66 19.23 -13.45 4.17
C LEU A 66 20.03 -12.48 3.29
N ASP A 67 20.97 -13.00 2.51
CA ASP A 67 21.75 -12.20 1.57
C ASP A 67 20.84 -11.59 0.49
N LYS A 68 19.94 -12.41 -0.09
CA LYS A 68 18.99 -11.93 -1.08
C LYS A 68 17.99 -10.93 -0.50
N ARG A 69 17.56 -11.12 0.76
CA ARG A 69 16.68 -10.19 1.47
C ARG A 69 17.35 -8.83 1.64
N SER A 70 18.60 -8.83 2.07
CA SER A 70 19.40 -7.62 2.24
C SER A 70 19.59 -6.89 0.92
N ALA A 71 19.92 -7.62 -0.15
CA ALA A 71 20.05 -7.06 -1.50
C ALA A 71 18.72 -6.49 -2.03
N HIS A 72 17.60 -7.20 -1.82
CA HIS A 72 16.27 -6.71 -2.20
C HIS A 72 15.90 -5.41 -1.47
N ASN A 73 16.17 -5.34 -0.16
CA ASN A 73 15.87 -4.15 0.63
C ASN A 73 16.68 -2.94 0.18
N ARG A 74 17.99 -3.11 -0.07
CA ARG A 74 18.85 -2.05 -0.61
C ARG A 74 18.35 -1.56 -1.96
N LEU A 75 18.13 -2.48 -2.91
CA LEU A 75 17.61 -2.15 -4.24
C LEU A 75 16.28 -1.37 -4.17
N THR A 76 15.39 -1.79 -3.27
CA THR A 76 14.08 -1.13 -3.09
C THR A 76 14.26 0.29 -2.55
N ALA A 77 15.10 0.46 -1.52
CA ALA A 77 15.39 1.77 -0.94
C ALA A 77 16.06 2.70 -1.95
N ASP A 78 17.07 2.22 -2.68
CA ASP A 78 17.80 3.01 -3.68
C ASP A 78 16.88 3.46 -4.81
N THR A 79 16.03 2.56 -5.31
CA THR A 79 15.06 2.88 -6.37
C THR A 79 14.02 3.90 -5.89
N LEU A 80 13.50 3.73 -4.67
CA LEU A 80 12.52 4.63 -4.09
C LEU A 80 13.13 6.04 -3.89
N ASN A 81 14.33 6.09 -3.31
CA ASN A 81 15.07 7.33 -3.09
C ASN A 81 15.37 8.03 -4.41
N PHE A 82 15.88 7.30 -5.41
CA PHE A 82 16.14 7.86 -6.73
C PHE A 82 14.87 8.42 -7.38
N TYR A 83 13.77 7.68 -7.34
CA TYR A 83 12.51 8.12 -7.92
C TYR A 83 11.99 9.42 -7.27
N HIS A 84 11.91 9.46 -5.94
CA HIS A 84 11.41 10.63 -5.23
C HIS A 84 12.37 11.81 -5.31
N HIS A 85 13.69 11.57 -5.28
CA HIS A 85 14.71 12.62 -5.45
C HIS A 85 14.58 13.30 -6.81
N ASN A 86 14.45 12.53 -7.90
CA ASN A 86 14.24 13.11 -9.24
C ASN A 86 12.91 13.87 -9.32
N LYS A 87 11.86 13.36 -8.65
CA LYS A 87 10.55 14.03 -8.63
C LYS A 87 10.61 15.38 -7.90
N THR A 88 11.42 15.50 -6.84
CA THR A 88 11.54 16.74 -6.06
C THR A 88 12.58 17.71 -6.58
N GLN A 89 13.63 17.24 -7.26
CA GLN A 89 14.74 18.08 -7.73
C GLN A 89 14.30 19.17 -8.72
N ASN A 90 13.29 18.90 -9.54
CA ASN A 90 12.75 19.84 -10.53
C ASN A 90 11.38 20.42 -10.13
N ALA A 91 10.94 20.21 -8.89
CA ALA A 91 9.63 20.62 -8.43
C ALA A 91 9.65 22.04 -7.87
N ASP A 92 8.67 22.85 -8.24
CA ASP A 92 8.41 24.12 -7.57
C ASP A 92 7.95 23.90 -6.12
N GLN A 93 8.05 24.93 -5.27
CA GLN A 93 7.71 24.84 -3.84
C GLN A 93 6.33 24.20 -3.58
N LYS A 94 5.29 24.57 -4.35
CA LYS A 94 3.95 23.97 -4.23
C LYS A 94 3.92 22.49 -4.61
N GLN A 95 4.61 22.13 -5.69
CA GLN A 95 4.70 20.74 -6.16
C GLN A 95 5.50 19.88 -5.18
N PHE A 96 6.55 20.43 -4.57
CA PHE A 96 7.33 19.77 -3.54
C PHE A 96 6.47 19.35 -2.34
N PHE A 97 5.64 20.26 -1.81
CA PHE A 97 4.71 19.93 -0.72
C PHE A 97 3.66 18.90 -1.13
N GLN A 98 3.10 19.00 -2.34
CA GLN A 98 2.19 17.97 -2.87
C GLN A 98 2.86 16.59 -2.95
N ILE A 99 4.12 16.52 -3.38
CA ILE A 99 4.89 15.27 -3.43
C ILE A 99 5.12 14.72 -2.01
N ILE A 100 5.39 15.59 -1.03
CA ILE A 100 5.53 15.18 0.37
C ILE A 100 4.20 14.65 0.92
N ASP A 101 3.08 15.32 0.66
CA ASP A 101 1.75 14.89 1.10
C ASP A 101 1.40 13.51 0.51
N ASP A 102 1.71 13.29 -0.77
CA ASP A 102 1.56 11.99 -1.45
C ASP A 102 2.40 10.89 -0.77
N ILE A 103 3.63 11.20 -0.34
CA ILE A 103 4.54 10.23 0.32
C ILE A 103 4.07 9.89 1.73
N ILE A 104 3.66 10.90 2.50
CA ILE A 104 3.22 10.73 3.89
C ILE A 104 1.83 10.06 3.94
N GLY A 105 1.08 10.08 2.83
CA GLY A 105 -0.29 9.53 2.78
C GLY A 105 -1.29 10.39 3.55
N GLU A 106 -0.83 11.52 4.07
CA GLU A 106 -1.66 12.57 4.61
C GLU A 106 -2.16 13.40 3.44
N LYS A 107 -3.35 13.06 2.92
CA LYS A 107 -4.16 14.06 2.22
C LYS A 107 -4.61 15.14 3.22
N LYS A 108 -3.66 15.90 3.77
CA LYS A 108 -3.88 17.08 4.61
C LYS A 108 -4.36 18.23 3.74
N SER A 109 -5.54 18.09 3.14
CA SER A 109 -6.19 19.21 2.44
C SER A 109 -7.72 19.12 2.41
N GLN A 110 -8.36 18.11 3.01
CA GLN A 110 -9.82 18.11 3.15
C GLN A 110 -10.33 17.89 4.59
N THR A 111 -9.47 17.42 5.50
CA THR A 111 -9.86 17.14 6.89
C THR A 111 -9.01 17.87 7.94
N ALA A 112 -8.00 18.63 7.52
CA ALA A 112 -7.44 19.70 8.36
C ALA A 112 -8.40 20.90 8.33
N THR A 113 -9.69 20.65 8.56
CA THR A 113 -10.61 21.70 8.97
C THR A 113 -10.04 22.19 10.30
N LEU A 114 -9.75 23.48 10.39
CA LEU A 114 -9.74 24.16 11.68
C LEU A 114 -10.95 23.62 12.48
N PRO A 115 -10.82 23.41 13.80
CA PRO A 115 -11.95 22.94 14.60
C PRO A 115 -13.19 23.76 14.23
N ASN A 116 -14.29 23.09 13.88
CA ASN A 116 -15.52 23.77 13.49
C ASN A 116 -15.85 24.79 14.58
N HIS A 117 -15.79 26.07 14.23
CA HIS A 117 -16.06 27.16 15.14
C HIS A 117 -17.30 27.90 14.64
N THR A 118 -18.24 28.11 15.55
CA THR A 118 -19.49 28.82 15.24
C THR A 118 -19.28 30.34 15.25
N ASP A 119 -18.20 30.81 15.90
CA ASP A 119 -17.87 32.21 16.08
C ASP A 119 -16.37 32.46 15.81
N PRO A 120 -16.01 33.29 14.82
CA PRO A 120 -14.63 33.65 14.52
C PRO A 120 -13.91 34.37 15.66
N GLU A 121 -14.60 35.19 16.46
CA GLU A 121 -13.98 35.95 17.56
C GLU A 121 -13.55 35.02 18.70
N ALA A 122 -14.42 34.08 19.09
CA ALA A 122 -14.08 33.07 20.09
C ALA A 122 -12.88 32.18 19.69
N LEU A 123 -12.75 31.85 18.39
CA LEU A 123 -11.59 31.11 17.90
C LEU A 123 -10.31 31.96 18.00
N ALA A 124 -10.36 33.23 17.60
CA ALA A 124 -9.21 34.12 17.70
C ALA A 124 -8.78 34.34 19.17
N GLN A 125 -9.73 34.46 20.09
CA GLN A 125 -9.49 34.55 21.52
C GLN A 125 -8.79 33.29 22.05
N SER A 126 -9.33 32.10 21.76
CA SER A 126 -8.74 30.83 22.21
C SER A 126 -7.36 30.55 21.61
N PHE A 127 -7.11 30.98 20.38
CA PHE A 127 -5.79 30.94 19.77
C PHE A 127 -4.82 31.88 20.50
N SER A 128 -5.25 33.11 20.79
CA SER A 128 -4.45 34.07 21.56
C SER A 128 -4.13 33.53 22.95
N ASP A 129 -5.09 32.87 23.60
CA ASP A 129 -4.93 32.27 24.93
C ASP A 129 -3.89 31.14 24.94
N ILE A 130 -3.79 30.34 23.88
CA ILE A 130 -2.73 29.30 23.77
C ILE A 130 -1.32 29.91 23.78
N PHE A 131 -1.16 31.11 23.19
CA PHE A 131 0.13 31.79 23.15
C PHE A 131 0.43 32.59 24.42
N THR A 132 -0.58 33.12 25.10
CA THR A 132 -0.40 33.86 26.36
C THR A 132 -0.29 32.95 27.58
N GLN A 133 -0.90 31.76 27.55
CA GLN A 133 -0.85 30.77 28.65
C GLN A 133 0.50 30.01 28.71
N LYS A 134 1.37 30.21 27.71
CA LYS A 134 2.77 29.77 27.72
C LYS A 134 3.72 30.96 27.98
N VAL A 135 3.58 31.55 29.16
CA VAL A 135 4.63 32.32 29.84
C VAL A 135 4.76 31.80 31.26
#